data_AF-A0A2S5B8H0-F1
#
_entry.id   AF-A0A2S5B8H0-F1
#
_cell.length_a   1.000
_cell.length_b   1.000
_cell.length_c   1.000
_cell.angle_alpha   90.00
_cell.angle_beta   90.00
_cell.angle_gamma   90.00
#
_symmetry.space_group_name_H-M   'P 1'
#
loop_
_entity.id
_entity.type
_entity.pdbx_description
1 polymer ?
#
loop_
_entity_poly.entity_id
_entity_poly.type
_entity_poly.pdbx_seq_one_letter_code
_entity_poly.pdbx_strand_id
1 'polypeptide(L)'
;MPAMQISYSITRSDPHPSDPPASDSVSFPLDSSSPHAHLVSLETALGDARSTMNERLTEWKNVLKDVEKPPKKGKKQDDDEEVDDDDEEAEEDETS
;
A
#
# COMPACT_ATOMS: atom_id res chain seq x y z
N MET A 1 -28.61 -3.27 8.88
CA MET A 1 -27.61 -2.25 9.26
C MET A 1 -27.10 -1.66 7.95
N PRO A 2 -27.17 -0.34 7.73
CA PRO A 2 -26.58 0.28 6.55
C PRO A 2 -25.06 0.10 6.56
N ALA A 3 -24.45 0.09 5.38
CA ALA A 3 -23.00 -0.02 5.23
C ALA A 3 -22.53 0.88 4.09
N MET A 4 -21.36 1.47 4.24
CA MET A 4 -20.63 2.16 3.18
C MET A 4 -19.75 1.13 2.48
N GLN A 5 -19.86 1.05 1.15
CA GLN A 5 -18.99 0.17 0.37
C GLN A 5 -18.02 1.02 -0.44
N ILE A 6 -16.73 0.67 -0.34
CA ILE A 6 -15.67 1.26 -1.16
C ILE A 6 -15.10 0.17 -2.05
N SER A 7 -15.17 0.42 -3.35
CA SER A 7 -14.62 -0.46 -4.38
C SER A 7 -13.51 0.29 -5.10
N TYR A 8 -12.39 -0.38 -5.31
CA TYR A 8 -11.27 0.18 -6.07
C TYR A 8 -10.74 -0.82 -7.09
N SER A 9 -10.08 -0.29 -8.12
CA SER A 9 -9.39 -1.07 -9.13
C SER A 9 -8.03 -0.43 -9.44
N ILE A 10 -6.96 -1.18 -9.28
CA ILE A 10 -5.59 -0.83 -9.60
C ILE A 10 -5.22 -1.56 -10.89
N THR A 11 -4.79 -0.80 -11.90
CA THR A 11 -4.40 -1.35 -13.20
C THR A 11 -2.93 -1.08 -13.46
N ARG A 12 -2.22 -2.08 -13.96
CA ARG A 12 -0.85 -1.98 -14.46
C ARG A 12 -0.81 -2.41 -15.93
N SER A 13 0.05 -1.77 -16.71
CA SER A 13 0.20 -2.00 -18.16
C SER A 13 0.67 -3.42 -18.50
N ASP A 14 1.46 -4.03 -17.61
CA ASP A 14 2.05 -5.36 -17.76
C ASP A 14 1.84 -6.16 -16.46
N PRO A 15 0.71 -6.88 -16.31
CA PRO A 15 0.36 -7.57 -15.07
C PRO A 15 1.28 -8.78 -14.83
N HIS A 16 1.83 -8.88 -13.62
CA HIS A 16 2.69 -9.98 -13.19
C HIS A 16 1.90 -11.00 -12.35
N PRO A 17 2.18 -12.31 -12.43
CA PRO A 17 1.45 -13.33 -11.65
C PRO A 17 1.60 -13.22 -10.13
N SER A 18 2.56 -12.43 -9.64
CA SER A 18 2.70 -12.12 -8.21
C SER A 18 1.99 -10.83 -7.79
N ASP A 19 1.28 -10.16 -8.70
CA ASP A 19 0.56 -8.93 -8.38
C ASP A 19 -0.55 -9.23 -7.36
N PRO A 20 -0.79 -8.33 -6.38
CA PRO A 20 -1.91 -8.47 -5.45
C PRO A 20 -3.26 -8.39 -6.19
N PRO A 21 -4.39 -8.59 -5.48
CA PRO A 21 -5.71 -8.36 -6.07
C PRO A 21 -5.82 -6.94 -6.64
N ALA A 22 -6.04 -6.87 -7.96
CA ALA A 22 -6.20 -5.62 -8.70
C ALA A 22 -7.52 -4.91 -8.40
N SER A 23 -8.50 -5.63 -7.88
CA SER A 23 -9.79 -5.06 -7.50
C SER A 23 -10.27 -5.67 -6.20
N ASP A 24 -10.73 -4.83 -5.29
CA ASP A 24 -11.29 -5.25 -4.01
C ASP A 24 -12.48 -4.36 -3.66
N SER A 25 -13.33 -4.87 -2.76
CA SER A 25 -14.49 -4.14 -2.24
C SER A 25 -14.61 -4.37 -0.75
N VAL A 26 -14.50 -3.29 0.01
CA VAL A 26 -14.54 -3.31 1.47
C VAL A 26 -15.82 -2.65 1.95
N SER A 27 -16.48 -3.28 2.91
CA SER A 27 -17.73 -2.80 3.50
C SER A 27 -17.49 -2.34 4.93
N PHE A 28 -17.94 -1.12 5.23
CA PHE A 28 -17.83 -0.49 6.54
C PHE A 28 -19.23 -0.33 7.14
N PRO A 29 -19.53 -0.95 8.29
CA PRO A 29 -20.84 -0.84 8.90
C PRO A 29 -21.11 0.59 9.38
N LEU A 30 -22.32 1.08 9.14
CA LEU A 30 -22.76 2.41 9.57
C LEU A 30 -23.78 2.28 10.70
N ASP A 31 -23.70 3.19 11.66
CA ASP A 31 -24.70 3.31 12.72
C ASP A 31 -25.84 4.21 12.23
N SER A 32 -27.07 3.71 12.24
CA SER A 32 -28.27 4.48 11.88
C SER A 32 -29.20 4.74 13.06
N SER A 33 -28.70 4.62 14.30
CA SER A 33 -29.46 4.83 15.52
C SER A 33 -29.95 6.27 15.69
N SER A 34 -29.16 7.25 15.24
CA SER A 34 -29.51 8.67 15.22
C SER A 34 -28.79 9.40 14.07
N PRO A 35 -29.28 10.57 13.63
CA PRO A 35 -28.59 11.35 12.59
C PRO A 35 -27.16 11.71 12.95
N HIS A 36 -26.91 12.04 14.23
CA HIS A 36 -25.57 12.38 14.71
C HIS A 36 -24.65 11.15 14.72
N ALA A 37 -25.13 10.02 15.26
CA ALA A 37 -24.37 8.76 15.26
C ALA A 37 -24.04 8.29 13.83
N HIS A 38 -24.96 8.50 12.89
CA HIS A 38 -24.73 8.20 11.47
C HIS A 38 -23.58 9.02 10.87
N LEU A 39 -23.55 10.33 11.13
CA LEU A 39 -22.45 11.18 10.65
C LEU A 39 -21.10 10.79 11.27
N VAL A 40 -21.05 10.51 12.58
CA VAL A 40 -19.84 10.05 13.27
C VAL A 40 -19.38 8.70 12.71
N SER A 41 -20.31 7.78 12.46
CA SER A 41 -20.00 6.47 11.88
C SER A 41 -19.50 6.59 10.43
N LEU A 42 -20.03 7.54 9.65
CA LEU A 42 -19.55 7.83 8.30
C LEU A 42 -18.14 8.39 8.30
N GLU A 43 -17.85 9.35 9.19
CA GLU A 43 -16.51 9.93 9.31
C GLU A 43 -15.48 8.87 9.70
N THR A 44 -15.84 8.02 10.66
CA THR A 44 -15.00 6.88 11.09
C THR A 44 -14.80 5.90 9.94
N ALA A 45 -15.87 5.48 9.27
CA ALA A 45 -15.82 4.57 8.14
C ALA A 45 -14.96 5.12 6.98
N LEU A 46 -14.96 6.43 6.75
CA LEU A 46 -14.10 7.07 5.74
C LEU A 46 -12.62 7.07 6.16
N GLY A 47 -12.33 7.31 7.43
CA GLY A 47 -10.98 7.20 7.99
C GLY A 47 -10.41 5.78 7.86
N ASP A 48 -11.23 4.79 8.21
CA ASP A 48 -10.89 3.36 8.08
C ASP A 48 -10.69 2.99 6.61
N ALA A 49 -11.62 3.40 5.72
CA ALA A 49 -11.51 3.14 4.29
C ALA A 49 -10.24 3.72 3.67
N ARG A 50 -9.84 4.93 4.06
CA ARG A 50 -8.59 5.54 3.61
C ARG A 50 -7.38 4.74 4.10
N SER A 51 -7.41 4.30 5.36
CA SER A 51 -6.32 3.51 5.95
C SER A 51 -6.16 2.17 5.22
N THR A 52 -7.26 1.43 5.03
CA THR A 52 -7.28 0.17 4.28
C THR A 52 -6.79 0.35 2.83
N MET A 53 -7.21 1.42 2.15
CA MET A 53 -6.74 1.70 0.79
C MET A 53 -5.24 2.01 0.75
N ASN A 54 -4.71 2.75 1.72
CA ASN A 54 -3.28 3.04 1.81
C ASN A 54 -2.43 1.79 2.07
N GLU A 55 -2.90 0.88 2.94
CA GLU A 55 -2.24 -0.41 3.18
C GLU A 55 -2.16 -1.22 1.89
N ARG A 56 -3.26 -1.27 1.13
CA ARG A 56 -3.32 -1.97 -0.17
C ARG A 56 -2.40 -1.34 -1.21
N LEU A 57 -2.37 -0.02 -1.30
CA LEU A 57 -1.42 0.68 -2.18
C LEU A 57 0.04 0.44 -1.77
N THR A 58 0.31 0.31 -0.47
CA THR A 58 1.64 -0.02 0.04
C THR A 58 2.05 -1.45 -0.31
N GLU A 59 1.13 -2.41 -0.20
CA GLU A 59 1.31 -3.78 -0.65
C GLU A 59 1.65 -3.83 -2.15
N TRP A 60 0.87 -3.15 -2.98
CA TRP A 60 1.15 -2.99 -4.41
C TRP A 60 2.51 -2.35 -4.67
N LYS A 61 2.86 -1.26 -3.97
CA LYS A 61 4.16 -0.60 -4.09
C LYS A 61 5.32 -1.54 -3.77
N ASN A 62 5.20 -2.37 -2.74
CA ASN A 62 6.25 -3.31 -2.35
C ASN A 62 6.47 -4.39 -3.41
N VAL A 63 5.39 -4.96 -3.95
CA VAL A 63 5.49 -5.93 -5.06
C VAL A 63 6.16 -5.30 -6.29
N LEU A 64 5.81 -4.06 -6.62
CA LEU A 64 6.45 -3.36 -7.76
C LEU A 64 7.96 -3.15 -7.54
N LYS A 65 8.39 -2.80 -6.32
CA LYS A 65 9.82 -2.66 -5.98
C LYS A 65 10.60 -3.96 -6.17
N ASP A 66 9.99 -5.10 -5.84
CA ASP A 66 10.65 -6.41 -5.98
C ASP A 66 10.74 -6.86 -7.45
N VAL A 67 9.83 -6.42 -8.31
CA VAL A 67 9.88 -6.69 -9.76
C VAL A 67 10.94 -5.82 -10.46
N GLU A 68 11.20 -4.60 -9.99
CA GLU A 68 12.24 -3.73 -10.56
C GLU A 68 13.67 -4.16 -10.21
N LYS A 69 13.87 -4.97 -9.16
CA LYS A 69 15.18 -5.55 -8.86
C LYS A 69 15.47 -6.65 -9.89
N PRO A 70 16.41 -6.47 -10.84
CA PRO A 70 16.72 -7.53 -11.78
C PRO A 70 17.23 -8.75 -11.01
N PRO A 71 16.81 -9.98 -11.37
CA PRO A 71 17.32 -11.18 -10.72
C PRO A 71 18.83 -11.20 -10.91
N LYS A 72 19.59 -11.16 -9.81
CA LYS A 72 21.04 -11.35 -9.80
C LYS A 72 21.33 -12.68 -10.52
N LYS A 73 21.71 -12.58 -11.80
CA LYS A 73 22.16 -13.73 -12.59
C LYS A 73 23.26 -14.41 -11.79
N GLY A 74 23.01 -15.65 -11.40
CA GLY A 74 23.93 -16.44 -10.59
C GLY A 74 25.33 -16.40 -11.17
N LYS A 75 26.28 -15.96 -10.36
CA LYS A 75 27.69 -16.29 -10.54
C LYS A 75 28.03 -17.30 -9.46
N LYS A 76 28.32 -18.52 -9.89
CA LYS A 76 28.96 -19.52 -9.04
C LYS A 76 30.28 -18.96 -8.51
N GLN A 77 30.53 -19.25 -7.24
CA GLN A 77 31.82 -19.51 -6.60
C GLN A 77 32.51 -18.34 -5.86
N ASP A 78 32.89 -18.72 -4.62
CA ASP A 78 33.84 -18.17 -3.66
C ASP A 78 33.44 -16.98 -2.76
N ASP A 79 33.29 -17.32 -1.47
CA ASP A 79 33.77 -16.66 -0.25
C ASP A 79 34.60 -15.38 -0.49
N ASP A 80 34.07 -14.21 -0.07
CA ASP A 80 34.80 -13.17 0.68
C ASP A 80 33.82 -12.07 1.13
N GLU A 81 34.14 -11.43 2.25
CA GLU A 81 33.36 -10.41 2.94
C GLU A 81 33.22 -9.13 2.10
N GLU A 82 32.03 -8.54 2.01
CA GLU A 82 31.96 -7.08 1.84
C GLU A 82 30.75 -6.50 2.57
N VAL A 83 31.10 -5.66 3.53
CA VAL A 83 30.28 -4.79 4.35
C VAL A 83 29.71 -3.71 3.42
N ASP A 84 28.39 -3.55 3.34
CA ASP A 84 27.79 -2.39 2.67
C ASP A 84 27.07 -1.54 3.72
N ASP A 85 27.81 -0.54 4.14
CA ASP A 85 27.50 0.60 4.99
C ASP A 85 26.72 1.60 4.11
N ASP A 86 25.38 1.56 4.12
CA ASP A 86 24.55 2.57 3.45
C ASP A 86 24.11 3.62 4.48
N ASP A 87 25.09 4.50 4.70
CA ASP A 87 25.12 5.88 5.20
C ASP A 87 23.76 6.59 5.37
N GLU A 88 23.47 6.99 6.61
CA GLU A 88 22.44 7.99 6.94
C GLU A 88 22.95 9.39 6.57
N GLU A 89 22.35 10.05 5.58
CA GLU A 89 22.47 11.51 5.44
C GLU A 89 21.09 12.13 5.26
N ALA A 90 20.53 12.54 6.39
CA ALA A 90 19.53 13.58 6.48
C ALA A 90 20.26 14.92 6.41
N GLU A 91 19.96 15.77 5.42
CA GLU A 91 19.99 17.22 5.63
C GLU A 91 19.06 17.91 4.62
N GLU A 92 18.46 18.95 5.15
CA GLU A 92 17.43 19.84 4.67
C GLU A 92 18.13 21.03 3.98
N ASP A 93 17.66 21.50 2.82
CA ASP A 93 18.07 22.84 2.36
C ASP A 93 16.99 23.58 1.56
N GLU A 94 16.83 24.82 1.98
CA GLU A 94 15.83 25.83 1.72
C GLU A 94 16.23 26.65 0.47
N THR A 95 15.38 26.76 -0.54
CA THR A 95 15.56 27.72 -1.66
C THR A 95 14.19 28.24 -2.10
N SER A 96 13.89 29.52 -2.33
CA SER A 96 14.53 30.83 -2.22
C SER A 96 13.42 31.88 -2.22
#